data_AF-A0A6C7XMK1-F1
#
_entry.id   AF-A0A6C7XMK1-F1
#
_cell.length_a   1.000
_cell.length_b   1.000
_cell.length_c   1.000
_cell.angle_alpha   90.00
_cell.angle_beta   90.00
_cell.angle_gamma   90.00
#
_symmetry.space_group_name_H-M   'P 1'
#
loop_
_entity.id
_entity.type
_entity.pdbx_description
1 polymer ?
#
loop_
_entity_poly.entity_id
_entity_poly.type
_entity_poly.pdbx_seq_one_letter_code
_entity_poly.pdbx_strand_id
1 'polypeptide(L)'
;MISSSDWNLNTAATTSGATSSGSTSGTTRTDSSSSSGIVSNPNATLDKDAFLKLLLIELQHQDPTDPMDSDKMLTQTSQLSALEMQQNTNTTMQKMVETMQLLSNSFSTSMSTSALGAIGKMATVSDNKIKLTGANELIALKMYLPEDSDENGVTLEVYDSNNKLVFSEKSGEQSISQGLFTMEWPGRNNDGVYAGDGEYTVKMVYNNKNGEKITANYGTYPIEGIVFKNGVAHAKMAGKEVPFDAISEITDYKLSSSSSTGSGSSGSGSSGDSSGSTEDSDEEEKA
;
A
#
# COMPACT_ATOMS: atom_id res chain seq x y z
N MET A 1 -57.30 24.61 -17.02
CA MET A 1 -57.05 23.27 -17.58
C MET A 1 -56.17 22.58 -16.55
N ILE A 2 -56.70 21.68 -15.69
CA ILE A 2 -56.82 20.23 -15.92
C ILE A 2 -55.42 19.60 -16.13
N SER A 3 -54.90 18.67 -15.31
CA SER A 3 -55.46 17.94 -14.15
C SER A 3 -54.35 17.40 -13.23
N SER A 4 -54.72 17.14 -11.98
CA SER A 4 -54.15 16.18 -11.00
C SER A 4 -53.87 14.76 -11.60
N SER A 5 -53.15 13.83 -10.96
CA SER A 5 -53.19 13.50 -9.52
C SER A 5 -51.99 12.70 -8.99
N ASP A 6 -51.68 12.85 -7.71
CA ASP A 6 -50.94 11.87 -6.90
C ASP A 6 -51.81 10.61 -6.60
N TRP A 7 -51.18 9.44 -6.49
CA TRP A 7 -51.75 8.21 -5.91
C TRP A 7 -50.67 7.43 -5.13
N ASN A 8 -51.05 6.67 -4.09
CA ASN A 8 -50.13 6.25 -3.03
C ASN A 8 -50.58 4.95 -2.31
N LEU A 9 -49.66 4.28 -1.60
CA LEU A 9 -49.87 3.13 -0.69
C LEU A 9 -50.31 1.82 -1.41
N ASN A 10 -50.26 0.61 -0.82
CA ASN A 10 -50.02 0.21 0.57
C ASN A 10 -49.33 -1.17 0.69
N THR A 11 -48.75 -1.40 1.88
CA THR A 11 -48.36 -2.68 2.47
C THR A 11 -49.52 -3.66 2.70
N ALA A 12 -49.24 -4.97 2.73
CA ALA A 12 -49.61 -5.90 3.82
C ALA A 12 -49.15 -7.35 3.51
N ALA A 13 -48.83 -8.13 4.55
CA ALA A 13 -48.47 -9.55 4.44
C ALA A 13 -49.69 -10.47 4.63
N THR A 14 -49.64 -11.72 4.15
CA THR A 14 -50.13 -12.89 4.93
C THR A 14 -49.62 -14.24 4.40
N THR A 15 -48.99 -14.99 5.31
CA THR A 15 -49.05 -16.45 5.59
C THR A 15 -49.35 -17.54 4.52
N SER A 16 -48.74 -18.70 4.80
CA SER A 16 -49.24 -20.08 4.57
C SER A 16 -48.96 -20.73 3.21
N GLY A 17 -48.15 -21.78 3.24
CA GLY A 17 -47.95 -22.70 2.10
C GLY A 17 -48.72 -24.00 2.25
N ALA A 18 -48.65 -24.85 1.22
CA ALA A 18 -48.95 -26.28 1.30
C ALA A 18 -48.24 -27.04 0.17
N THR A 19 -47.85 -28.27 0.48
CA THR A 19 -47.28 -29.28 -0.43
C THR A 19 -48.32 -29.88 -1.38
N SER A 20 -47.90 -30.32 -2.57
CA SER A 20 -48.37 -31.61 -3.14
C SER A 20 -47.57 -32.05 -4.36
N SER A 21 -47.19 -33.33 -4.40
CA SER A 21 -46.62 -34.03 -5.57
C SER A 21 -47.69 -34.38 -6.62
N GLY A 22 -47.31 -34.54 -7.89
CA GLY A 22 -48.19 -35.08 -8.94
C GLY A 22 -47.41 -35.47 -10.20
N SER A 23 -47.58 -36.72 -10.64
CA SER A 23 -46.70 -37.37 -11.63
C SER A 23 -47.15 -37.27 -13.10
N THR A 24 -46.27 -37.78 -13.97
CA THR A 24 -46.52 -38.56 -15.20
C THR A 24 -46.79 -37.87 -16.56
N SER A 25 -45.83 -38.13 -17.47
CA SER A 25 -46.01 -38.65 -18.83
C SER A 25 -46.56 -37.78 -19.96
N GLY A 26 -45.73 -37.64 -21.02
CA GLY A 26 -46.16 -38.11 -22.35
C GLY A 26 -46.14 -37.10 -23.51
N THR A 27 -45.21 -37.34 -24.43
CA THR A 27 -45.40 -37.18 -25.89
C THR A 27 -45.48 -35.76 -26.49
N THR A 28 -44.36 -35.38 -27.11
CA THR A 28 -44.18 -34.53 -28.31
C THR A 28 -45.34 -33.65 -28.78
N ARG A 29 -45.05 -32.35 -28.93
CA ARG A 29 -45.42 -31.65 -30.15
C ARG A 29 -44.41 -30.56 -30.54
N THR A 30 -44.08 -30.54 -31.82
CA THR A 30 -43.21 -29.58 -32.48
C THR A 30 -43.82 -28.19 -32.44
N ASP A 31 -43.04 -27.16 -32.11
CA ASP A 31 -43.23 -25.84 -32.70
C ASP A 31 -41.88 -25.17 -32.96
N SER A 32 -41.85 -24.35 -34.00
CA SER A 32 -40.64 -23.85 -34.65
C SER A 32 -40.51 -22.35 -34.50
N SER A 33 -39.44 -21.88 -33.87
CA SER A 33 -39.04 -20.47 -33.92
C SER A 33 -37.52 -20.31 -33.88
N SER A 34 -36.94 -20.11 -35.06
CA SER A 34 -35.72 -19.33 -35.32
C SER A 34 -34.64 -19.33 -34.22
N SER A 35 -33.75 -20.32 -34.25
CA SER A 35 -32.39 -20.08 -33.74
C SER A 35 -31.66 -19.16 -34.73
N SER A 36 -31.24 -17.99 -34.28
CA SER A 36 -30.26 -17.18 -35.00
C SER A 36 -28.96 -17.98 -35.06
N GLY A 37 -28.69 -18.57 -36.22
CA GLY A 37 -27.63 -19.56 -36.45
C GLY A 37 -26.21 -18.99 -36.43
N ILE A 38 -25.81 -18.32 -35.34
CA ILE A 38 -24.39 -18.07 -35.06
C ILE A 38 -23.82 -19.36 -34.46
N VAL A 39 -23.46 -20.27 -35.37
CA VAL A 39 -22.68 -21.46 -35.03
C VAL A 39 -21.24 -21.01 -34.78
N SER A 40 -20.98 -20.53 -33.57
CA SER A 40 -19.62 -20.16 -33.15
C SER A 40 -18.78 -21.43 -33.02
N ASN A 41 -17.99 -21.73 -34.06
CA ASN A 41 -16.99 -22.79 -34.01
C ASN A 41 -15.70 -22.20 -33.40
N PRO A 42 -15.33 -22.51 -32.15
CA PRO A 42 -14.11 -21.98 -31.54
C PRO A 42 -12.82 -22.51 -32.19
N ASN A 43 -12.92 -23.54 -33.04
CA ASN A 43 -11.82 -24.04 -33.88
C ASN A 43 -11.84 -23.48 -35.30
N ALA A 44 -12.70 -22.49 -35.61
CA ALA A 44 -12.62 -21.71 -36.85
C ALA A 44 -11.57 -20.60 -36.72
N THR A 45 -10.35 -20.94 -36.27
CA THR A 45 -9.18 -20.23 -36.77
C THR A 45 -9.18 -20.44 -38.27
N LEU A 46 -9.41 -19.37 -39.05
CA LEU A 46 -9.48 -19.45 -40.51
C LEU A 46 -8.27 -20.23 -41.02
N ASP A 47 -8.50 -21.41 -41.62
CA ASP A 47 -7.44 -22.29 -42.08
C ASP A 47 -6.81 -21.65 -43.33
N LYS A 48 -5.88 -20.71 -43.09
CA LYS A 48 -5.22 -19.93 -44.12
C LYS A 48 -4.49 -20.83 -45.11
N ASP A 49 -4.05 -22.02 -44.68
CA ASP A 49 -3.41 -23.01 -45.54
C ASP A 49 -4.43 -23.73 -46.44
N ALA A 50 -5.67 -23.95 -45.97
CA ALA A 50 -6.77 -24.41 -46.82
C ALA A 50 -7.23 -23.34 -47.81
N PHE A 51 -7.30 -22.06 -47.40
CA PHE A 51 -7.63 -20.94 -48.30
C PHE A 51 -6.54 -20.73 -49.35
N LEU A 52 -5.26 -20.74 -48.97
CA LEU A 52 -4.13 -20.63 -49.89
C LEU A 52 -4.06 -21.81 -50.87
N LYS A 53 -4.46 -23.01 -50.46
CA LYS A 53 -4.62 -24.16 -51.38
C LYS A 53 -5.75 -23.95 -52.38
N LEU A 54 -6.90 -23.43 -51.95
CA LEU A 54 -8.01 -23.10 -52.86
C LEU A 54 -7.60 -22.02 -53.86
N LEU A 55 -6.97 -20.94 -53.39
CA LEU A 55 -6.44 -19.86 -54.23
C LEU A 55 -5.41 -20.38 -55.26
N LEU A 56 -4.53 -21.30 -54.86
CA LEU A 56 -3.55 -21.91 -55.76
C LEU A 56 -4.19 -22.83 -56.81
N ILE A 57 -5.25 -23.55 -56.45
CA ILE A 57 -6.02 -24.41 -57.36
C ILE A 57 -6.79 -23.56 -58.38
N GLU A 58 -7.42 -22.46 -57.95
CA GLU A 58 -8.08 -21.52 -58.87
C GLU A 58 -7.07 -20.91 -59.85
N LEU A 59 -5.92 -20.42 -59.37
CA LEU A 59 -4.83 -19.89 -60.21
C LEU A 59 -4.33 -20.89 -61.27
N GLN A 60 -4.44 -22.20 -61.00
CA GLN A 60 -4.01 -23.26 -61.91
C GLN A 60 -5.07 -23.59 -62.97
N HIS A 61 -6.32 -23.13 -62.81
CA HIS A 61 -7.48 -23.41 -63.65
C HIS A 61 -8.19 -22.14 -64.21
N GLN A 62 -7.66 -20.94 -63.97
CA GLN A 62 -8.21 -19.71 -64.55
C GLN A 62 -8.08 -19.67 -66.09
N ASP A 63 -9.18 -19.40 -66.77
CA ASP A 63 -9.19 -18.96 -68.17
C ASP A 63 -8.77 -17.48 -68.22
N PRO A 64 -7.84 -17.07 -69.09
CA PRO A 64 -7.29 -15.70 -69.11
C PRO A 64 -8.30 -14.59 -69.49
N THR A 65 -9.58 -14.89 -69.69
CA THR A 65 -10.58 -13.95 -70.22
C THR A 65 -11.46 -13.23 -69.18
N ASP A 66 -11.57 -13.69 -67.91
CA ASP A 66 -12.41 -13.00 -66.90
C ASP A 66 -11.90 -13.12 -65.43
N PRO A 67 -10.88 -12.32 -65.02
CA PRO A 67 -10.24 -12.44 -63.70
C PRO A 67 -11.04 -11.84 -62.51
N MET A 68 -12.27 -11.34 -62.71
CA MET A 68 -12.93 -10.46 -61.72
C MET A 68 -13.40 -11.10 -60.41
N ASP A 69 -13.65 -12.42 -60.36
CA ASP A 69 -14.19 -13.06 -59.14
C ASP A 69 -13.09 -13.29 -58.08
N SER A 70 -11.88 -13.63 -58.52
CA SER A 70 -10.72 -13.87 -57.66
C SER A 70 -10.31 -12.63 -56.86
N ASP A 71 -10.31 -11.44 -57.49
CA ASP A 71 -9.98 -10.17 -56.82
C ASP A 71 -11.01 -9.82 -55.72
N LYS A 72 -12.30 -10.11 -55.95
CA LYS A 72 -13.36 -9.90 -54.95
C LYS A 72 -13.24 -10.85 -53.77
N MET A 73 -12.92 -12.12 -54.03
CA MET A 73 -12.72 -13.10 -52.94
C MET A 73 -11.48 -12.74 -52.13
N LEU A 74 -10.36 -12.41 -52.78
CA LEU A 74 -9.12 -12.00 -52.13
C LEU A 74 -9.30 -10.70 -51.32
N THR A 75 -10.09 -9.74 -51.82
CA THR A 75 -10.44 -8.51 -51.09
C THR A 75 -11.26 -8.82 -49.83
N GLN A 76 -12.29 -9.68 -49.92
CA GLN A 76 -13.07 -10.07 -48.74
C GLN A 76 -12.24 -10.86 -47.72
N THR A 77 -11.42 -11.82 -48.15
CA THR A 77 -10.55 -12.58 -47.22
C THR A 77 -9.47 -11.70 -46.59
N SER A 78 -8.98 -10.68 -47.30
CA SER A 78 -8.07 -9.66 -46.73
C SER A 78 -8.77 -8.81 -45.66
N GLN A 79 -10.00 -8.35 -45.92
CA GLN A 79 -10.82 -7.63 -44.95
C GLN A 79 -11.16 -8.47 -43.71
N LEU A 80 -11.53 -9.74 -43.89
CA LEU A 80 -11.77 -10.68 -42.79
C LEU A 80 -10.49 -10.98 -42.01
N SER A 81 -9.35 -11.18 -42.69
CA SER A 81 -8.04 -11.39 -42.04
C SER A 81 -7.59 -10.18 -41.24
N ALA A 82 -7.89 -8.96 -41.70
CA ALA A 82 -7.64 -7.73 -40.96
C ALA A 82 -8.53 -7.62 -39.71
N LEU A 83 -9.81 -8.00 -39.82
CA LEU A 83 -10.75 -8.01 -38.69
C LEU A 83 -10.37 -9.07 -37.65
N GLU A 84 -9.98 -10.29 -38.07
CA GLU A 84 -9.41 -11.30 -37.17
C GLU A 84 -8.12 -10.82 -36.50
N MET A 85 -7.23 -10.14 -37.23
CA MET A 85 -6.01 -9.58 -36.65
C MET A 85 -6.34 -8.52 -35.60
N GLN A 86 -7.32 -7.65 -35.86
CA GLN A 86 -7.81 -6.66 -34.90
C GLN A 86 -8.46 -7.32 -33.68
N GLN A 87 -9.24 -8.39 -33.86
CA GLN A 87 -9.88 -9.12 -32.75
C GLN A 87 -8.86 -9.89 -31.91
N ASN A 88 -7.85 -10.49 -32.52
CA ASN A 88 -6.71 -11.11 -31.84
C ASN A 88 -5.86 -10.08 -31.08
N THR A 89 -5.67 -8.89 -31.66
CA THR A 89 -4.99 -7.77 -31.00
C THR A 89 -5.79 -7.31 -29.77
N ASN A 90 -7.09 -7.07 -29.92
CA ASN A 90 -7.98 -6.71 -28.80
C ASN A 90 -7.97 -7.78 -27.69
N THR A 91 -8.01 -9.06 -28.05
CA THR A 91 -7.94 -10.18 -27.09
C THR A 91 -6.59 -10.21 -26.38
N THR A 92 -5.49 -9.93 -27.08
CA THR A 92 -4.14 -9.85 -26.49
C THR A 92 -4.02 -8.65 -25.54
N MET A 93 -4.58 -7.49 -25.90
CA MET A 93 -4.63 -6.31 -25.05
C MET A 93 -5.47 -6.54 -23.78
N GLN A 94 -6.61 -7.23 -23.89
CA GLN A 94 -7.42 -7.63 -22.73
C GLN A 94 -6.65 -8.55 -21.78
N LYS A 95 -5.99 -9.58 -22.31
CA LYS A 95 -5.11 -10.49 -21.52
C LYS A 95 -3.93 -9.75 -20.89
N MET A 96 -3.38 -8.74 -21.56
CA MET A 96 -2.31 -7.89 -20.99
C MET A 96 -2.83 -7.07 -19.80
N VAL A 97 -4.01 -6.46 -19.89
CA VAL A 97 -4.64 -5.74 -18.78
C VAL A 97 -4.93 -6.67 -17.60
N GLU A 98 -5.48 -7.86 -17.86
CA GLU A 98 -5.72 -8.89 -16.84
C GLU A 98 -4.41 -9.33 -16.16
N THR A 99 -3.35 -9.56 -16.93
CA THR A 99 -2.02 -9.92 -16.41
C THR A 99 -1.42 -8.79 -15.55
N MET A 100 -1.59 -7.52 -15.95
CA MET A 100 -1.15 -6.37 -15.15
C MET A 100 -1.94 -6.24 -13.83
N GLN A 101 -3.26 -6.50 -13.84
CA GLN A 101 -4.07 -6.54 -12.62
C GLN A 101 -3.61 -7.66 -11.69
N LEU A 102 -3.33 -8.85 -12.23
CA LEU A 102 -2.83 -9.99 -11.45
C LEU A 102 -1.47 -9.66 -10.81
N LEU A 103 -0.56 -9.06 -11.58
CA LEU A 103 0.76 -8.63 -11.10
C LEU A 103 0.64 -7.56 -9.99
N SER A 104 -0.28 -6.59 -10.16
CA SER A 104 -0.59 -5.59 -9.13
C SER A 104 -1.05 -6.24 -7.83
N ASN A 105 -1.98 -7.21 -7.90
CA ASN A 105 -2.48 -7.94 -6.74
C ASN A 105 -1.38 -8.78 -6.06
N SER A 106 -0.53 -9.45 -6.83
CA SER A 106 0.63 -10.20 -6.31
C SER A 106 1.65 -9.26 -5.64
N PHE A 107 1.92 -8.10 -6.24
CA PHE A 107 2.81 -7.09 -5.66
C PHE A 107 2.24 -6.53 -4.34
N SER A 108 0.95 -6.20 -4.30
CA SER A 108 0.27 -5.78 -3.06
C SER A 108 0.32 -6.84 -1.97
N THR A 109 0.23 -8.12 -2.33
CA THR A 109 0.34 -9.25 -1.37
C THR A 109 1.78 -9.44 -0.87
N SER A 110 2.78 -9.22 -1.72
CA SER A 110 4.20 -9.24 -1.34
C SER A 110 4.53 -8.08 -0.39
N MET A 111 4.14 -6.85 -0.75
CA MET A 111 4.28 -5.64 0.08
C MET A 111 3.58 -5.82 1.44
N SER A 112 2.40 -6.45 1.44
CA SER A 112 1.63 -6.82 2.63
C SER A 112 2.36 -7.79 3.57
N THR A 113 3.23 -8.65 3.04
CA THR A 113 4.04 -9.58 3.84
C THR A 113 5.23 -8.84 4.47
N SER A 114 5.91 -7.98 3.70
CA SER A 114 6.97 -7.09 4.21
C SER A 114 6.45 -6.13 5.30
N ALA A 115 5.22 -5.65 5.17
CA ALA A 115 4.55 -4.79 6.15
C ALA A 115 4.44 -5.43 7.55
N LEU A 116 4.42 -6.76 7.67
CA LEU A 116 4.38 -7.43 8.98
C LEU A 116 5.66 -7.16 9.80
N GLY A 117 6.81 -6.96 9.14
CA GLY A 117 8.07 -6.58 9.79
C GLY A 117 8.10 -5.13 10.28
N ALA A 118 7.11 -4.31 9.88
CA ALA A 118 6.95 -2.94 10.35
C ALA A 118 6.17 -2.85 11.68
N ILE A 119 5.51 -3.93 12.14
CA ILE A 119 4.83 -3.94 13.44
C ILE A 119 5.85 -3.74 14.57
N GLY A 120 5.57 -2.83 15.50
CA GLY A 120 6.49 -2.43 16.56
C GLY A 120 7.62 -1.49 16.12
N LYS A 121 7.68 -1.10 14.84
CA LYS A 121 8.53 0.01 14.36
C LYS A 121 7.81 1.35 14.58
N MET A 122 8.58 2.43 14.61
CA MET A 122 8.05 3.79 14.53
C MET A 122 7.84 4.15 13.05
N ALA A 123 6.79 4.91 12.75
CA ALA A 123 6.52 5.38 11.40
C ALA A 123 6.02 6.82 11.41
N THR A 124 6.50 7.61 10.45
CA THR A 124 6.17 9.02 10.27
C THR A 124 5.26 9.16 9.06
N VAL A 125 4.11 9.81 9.22
CA VAL A 125 3.21 10.13 8.11
C VAL A 125 3.71 11.34 7.31
N SER A 126 3.41 11.37 6.01
CA SER A 126 3.80 12.47 5.12
C SER A 126 3.05 13.78 5.42
N ASP A 127 1.80 13.72 5.89
CA ASP A 127 1.03 14.88 6.37
C ASP A 127 1.23 15.04 7.90
N ASN A 128 2.46 15.34 8.30
CA ASN A 128 2.88 15.53 9.69
C ASN A 128 2.72 16.98 10.20
N LYS A 129 1.89 17.77 9.52
CA LYS A 129 1.57 19.14 9.91
C LYS A 129 0.13 19.25 10.36
N ILE A 130 -0.18 20.33 11.07
CA ILE A 130 -1.56 20.67 11.43
C ILE A 130 -1.99 21.92 10.69
N LYS A 131 -3.22 21.89 10.16
CA LYS A 131 -3.85 23.01 9.47
C LYS A 131 -4.69 23.78 10.48
N LEU A 132 -4.46 25.08 10.59
CA LEU A 132 -5.25 26.02 11.40
C LEU A 132 -6.07 26.88 10.44
N THR A 133 -7.39 26.91 10.63
CA THR A 133 -8.34 27.51 9.68
C THR A 133 -9.23 28.59 10.30
N GLY A 134 -9.05 28.92 11.58
CA GLY A 134 -9.73 30.03 12.22
C GLY A 134 -9.29 30.33 13.65
N ALA A 135 -9.51 31.57 14.08
CA ALA A 135 -9.01 32.12 15.35
C ALA A 135 -9.58 31.53 16.64
N ASN A 136 -10.59 30.66 16.53
CA ASN A 136 -11.26 30.02 17.67
C ASN A 136 -11.22 28.47 17.56
N GLU A 137 -10.33 27.92 16.73
CA GLU A 137 -10.13 26.49 16.58
C GLU A 137 -9.21 25.95 17.70
N LEU A 138 -9.73 25.04 18.53
CA LEU A 138 -8.94 24.34 19.55
C LEU A 138 -8.48 22.99 18.98
N ILE A 139 -7.18 22.85 18.78
CA ILE A 139 -6.59 21.75 18.03
C ILE A 139 -6.11 20.65 18.99
N ALA A 140 -6.72 19.47 18.93
CA ALA A 140 -6.31 18.30 19.71
C ALA A 140 -5.11 17.57 19.04
N LEU A 141 -3.95 17.70 19.67
CA LEU A 141 -2.65 17.17 19.24
C LEU A 141 -2.38 15.82 19.90
N LYS A 142 -2.69 14.73 19.19
CA LYS A 142 -2.25 13.39 19.58
C LYS A 142 -0.76 13.24 19.28
N MET A 143 0.04 12.98 20.30
CA MET A 143 1.49 12.83 20.24
C MET A 143 1.90 11.47 20.82
N TYR A 144 3.09 10.98 20.47
CA TYR A 144 3.66 9.77 21.06
C TYR A 144 5.03 10.04 21.66
N LEU A 145 5.22 9.68 22.93
CA LEU A 145 6.53 9.69 23.61
C LEU A 145 7.15 8.29 23.49
N PRO A 146 8.31 8.12 22.83
CA PRO A 146 8.99 6.81 22.74
C PRO A 146 9.68 6.38 24.03
N GLU A 147 9.95 7.31 24.95
CA GLU A 147 10.64 7.06 26.23
C GLU A 147 10.01 7.91 27.34
N ASP A 148 10.10 7.45 28.59
CA ASP A 148 9.67 8.22 29.75
C ASP A 148 10.47 9.54 29.88
N SER A 149 9.80 10.64 30.19
CA SER A 149 10.47 11.89 30.56
C SER A 149 11.12 11.80 31.94
N ASP A 150 12.09 12.69 32.16
CA ASP A 150 12.55 13.06 33.50
C ASP A 150 11.49 13.87 34.27
N GLU A 151 11.83 14.26 35.50
CA GLU A 151 10.98 15.06 36.38
C GLU A 151 10.74 16.50 35.89
N ASN A 152 11.46 16.97 34.87
CA ASN A 152 11.21 18.28 34.26
C ASN A 152 10.01 18.27 33.31
N GLY A 153 9.42 17.10 33.02
CA GLY A 153 8.26 16.96 32.14
C GLY A 153 8.61 17.15 30.67
N VAL A 154 7.68 17.72 29.91
CA VAL A 154 7.79 17.88 28.45
C VAL A 154 7.44 19.29 28.00
N THR A 155 7.97 19.71 26.85
CA THR A 155 7.68 21.01 26.24
C THR A 155 7.04 20.80 24.87
N LEU A 156 5.80 21.26 24.71
CA LEU A 156 5.16 21.44 23.41
C LEU A 156 5.81 22.63 22.70
N GLU A 157 6.18 22.46 21.43
CA GLU A 157 6.66 23.51 20.55
C GLU A 157 5.87 23.47 19.22
N VAL A 158 5.31 24.61 18.82
CA VAL A 158 4.57 24.79 17.56
C VAL A 158 5.34 25.79 16.67
N TYR A 159 5.63 25.39 15.45
CA TYR A 159 6.39 26.15 14.47
C TYR A 159 5.54 26.48 13.24
N ASP A 160 5.72 27.67 12.66
CA ASP A 160 5.12 28.05 11.38
C ASP A 160 5.85 27.41 10.17
N SER A 161 5.36 27.70 8.96
CA SER A 161 5.96 27.27 7.70
C SER A 161 7.38 27.80 7.43
N ASN A 162 7.83 28.81 8.18
CA ASN A 162 9.17 29.39 8.10
C ASN A 162 10.11 28.81 9.19
N ASN A 163 9.68 27.77 9.92
CA ASN A 163 10.33 27.22 11.11
C ASN A 163 10.52 28.24 12.26
N LYS A 164 9.70 29.29 12.33
CA LYS A 164 9.67 30.20 13.47
C LYS A 164 8.81 29.59 14.59
N LEU A 165 9.32 29.59 15.82
CA LEU A 165 8.54 29.21 16.99
C LEU A 165 7.38 30.20 17.19
N VAL A 166 6.15 29.67 17.23
CA VAL A 166 4.91 30.44 17.42
C VAL A 166 4.33 30.22 18.81
N PHE A 167 4.38 28.99 19.32
CA PHE A 167 3.86 28.66 20.63
C PHE A 167 4.79 27.67 21.33
N SER A 168 5.02 27.87 22.62
CA SER A 168 5.71 26.90 23.47
C SER A 168 5.05 26.80 24.83
N GLU A 169 4.76 25.59 25.28
CA GLU A 169 4.17 25.33 26.59
C GLU A 169 4.89 24.16 27.25
N LYS A 170 5.43 24.40 28.46
CA LYS A 170 6.04 23.36 29.28
C LYS A 170 4.96 22.76 30.19
N SER A 171 4.91 21.43 30.29
CA SER A 171 4.10 20.75 31.29
C SER A 171 4.58 21.07 32.71
N GLY A 172 3.79 20.65 33.71
CA GLY A 172 4.27 20.65 35.10
C GLY A 172 5.54 19.81 35.28
N GLU A 173 6.25 20.09 36.37
CA GLU A 173 7.45 19.35 36.83
C GLU A 173 7.04 17.99 37.40
N GLN A 174 6.72 17.07 36.48
CA GLN A 174 6.38 15.69 36.77
C GLN A 174 6.88 14.81 35.63
N SER A 175 7.39 13.63 35.96
CA SER A 175 7.68 12.63 34.93
C SER A 175 6.40 12.15 34.25
N ILE A 176 6.50 12.00 32.92
CA ILE A 176 5.44 11.54 32.03
C ILE A 176 5.97 10.25 31.38
N SER A 177 5.25 9.15 31.54
CA SER A 177 5.63 7.86 30.93
C SER A 177 5.62 7.92 29.40
N GLN A 178 6.32 6.99 28.75
CA GLN A 178 6.15 6.75 27.31
C GLN A 178 4.69 6.39 26.95
N GLY A 179 4.29 6.64 25.72
CA GLY A 179 2.94 6.32 25.23
C GLY A 179 2.26 7.43 24.43
N LEU A 180 0.96 7.27 24.19
CA LEU A 180 0.12 8.25 23.50
C LEU A 180 -0.41 9.30 24.48
N PHE A 181 -0.24 10.57 24.12
CA PHE A 181 -0.75 11.73 24.86
C PHE A 181 -1.59 12.61 23.94
N THR A 182 -2.53 13.34 24.51
CA THR A 182 -3.26 14.40 23.80
C THR A 182 -3.04 15.70 24.52
N MET A 183 -2.56 16.71 23.79
CA MET A 183 -2.51 18.10 24.24
C MET A 183 -3.43 18.95 23.36
N GLU A 184 -3.69 20.17 23.76
CA GLU A 184 -4.53 21.09 23.00
C GLU A 184 -3.75 22.36 22.68
N TRP A 185 -3.79 22.80 21.42
CA TRP A 185 -3.22 24.09 21.02
C TRP A 185 -4.34 25.04 20.59
N PRO A 186 -4.50 26.23 21.21
CA PRO A 186 -5.60 27.16 20.94
C PRO A 186 -5.42 28.00 19.66
N GLY A 187 -4.59 27.57 18.71
CA GLY A 187 -4.30 28.30 17.47
C GLY A 187 -3.66 29.68 17.68
N ARG A 188 -2.99 29.89 18.82
CA ARG A 188 -2.49 31.19 19.29
C ARG A 188 -1.03 31.10 19.73
N ASN A 189 -0.36 32.23 19.76
CA ASN A 189 0.98 32.36 20.33
C ASN A 189 0.92 32.52 21.87
N ASN A 190 2.08 32.56 22.52
CA ASN A 190 2.18 32.77 23.98
C ASN A 190 1.62 34.12 24.48
N ASP A 191 1.46 35.12 23.62
CA ASP A 191 0.85 36.42 23.94
C ASP A 191 -0.69 36.40 23.76
N GLY A 192 -1.27 35.26 23.38
CA GLY A 192 -2.71 35.11 23.08
C GLY A 192 -3.13 35.65 21.70
N VAL A 193 -2.20 36.13 20.89
CA VAL A 193 -2.43 36.62 19.52
C VAL A 193 -2.68 35.42 18.61
N TYR A 194 -3.59 35.57 17.64
CA TYR A 194 -3.88 34.52 16.66
C TYR A 194 -2.65 34.20 15.81
N ALA A 195 -2.34 32.92 15.64
CA ALA A 195 -1.17 32.46 14.90
C ALA A 195 -1.25 32.74 13.38
N GLY A 196 -2.46 32.89 12.85
CA GLY A 196 -2.75 33.01 11.42
C GLY A 196 -3.29 31.70 10.82
N ASP A 197 -3.94 31.79 9.67
CA ASP A 197 -4.35 30.61 8.91
C ASP A 197 -3.12 29.99 8.24
N GLY A 198 -2.90 28.68 8.35
CA GLY A 198 -1.71 28.05 7.78
C GLY A 198 -1.43 26.62 8.24
N GLU A 199 -0.29 26.10 7.79
CA GLU A 199 0.25 24.81 8.23
C GLU A 199 1.34 25.00 9.29
N TYR A 200 1.23 24.24 10.38
CA TYR A 200 2.12 24.30 11.53
C TYR A 200 2.77 22.94 11.80
N THR A 201 4.04 22.95 12.18
CA THR A 201 4.79 21.75 12.59
C THR A 201 4.82 21.68 14.11
N VAL A 202 4.47 20.53 14.69
CA VAL A 202 4.47 20.33 16.15
C VAL A 202 5.54 19.34 16.58
N LYS A 203 6.22 19.70 17.67
CA LYS A 203 7.23 18.88 18.34
C LYS A 203 6.94 18.83 19.83
N MET A 204 7.29 17.72 20.44
CA MET A 204 7.45 17.58 21.88
C MET A 204 8.92 17.41 22.17
N VAL A 205 9.48 18.29 23.00
CA VAL A 205 10.89 18.28 23.40
C VAL A 205 10.99 18.03 24.90
N TYR A 206 11.81 17.06 25.28
CA TYR A 206 11.98 16.66 26.67
C TYR A 206 13.32 15.94 26.88
N ASN A 207 13.71 15.74 28.14
CA ASN A 207 14.83 14.89 28.48
C ASN A 207 14.30 13.54 28.99
N ASN A 208 14.90 12.43 28.56
CA ASN A 208 14.60 11.13 29.16
C ASN A 208 15.24 11.02 30.57
N LYS A 209 14.92 9.95 31.30
CA LYS A 209 15.51 9.66 32.63
C LYS A 209 17.05 9.52 32.64
N ASN A 210 17.69 9.39 31.49
CA ASN A 210 19.15 9.34 31.33
C ASN A 210 19.77 10.71 31.02
N GLY A 211 18.96 11.77 30.89
CA GLY A 211 19.39 13.12 30.51
C GLY A 211 19.61 13.33 29.01
N GLU A 212 19.26 12.37 28.15
CA GLU A 212 19.29 12.56 26.69
C GLU A 212 18.09 13.41 26.25
N LYS A 213 18.35 14.45 25.45
CA LYS A 213 17.30 15.28 24.85
C LYS A 213 16.60 14.50 23.73
N ILE A 214 15.34 14.15 23.95
CA ILE A 214 14.45 13.49 22.99
C ILE A 214 13.58 14.56 22.28
N THR A 215 13.23 14.30 21.03
CA THR A 215 12.26 15.10 20.27
C THR A 215 11.30 14.17 19.57
N ALA A 216 10.03 14.20 19.98
CA ALA A 216 8.95 13.46 19.33
C ALA A 216 8.16 14.42 18.42
N ASN A 217 8.02 14.06 17.14
CA ASN A 217 7.31 14.89 16.17
C ASN A 217 5.83 14.47 16.08
N TYR A 218 4.95 15.43 15.80
CA TYR A 218 3.58 15.11 15.39
C TYR A 218 3.62 14.23 14.13
N GLY A 219 2.67 13.31 14.01
CA GLY A 219 2.64 12.39 12.86
C GLY A 219 3.56 11.16 12.97
N THR A 220 4.41 11.07 14.00
CA THR A 220 5.29 9.92 14.23
C THR A 220 4.74 9.03 15.36
N TYR A 221 4.42 7.76 15.05
CA TYR A 221 3.74 6.83 15.96
C TYR A 221 4.26 5.39 15.80
N PRO A 222 4.10 4.51 16.81
CA PRO A 222 4.36 3.09 16.63
C PRO A 222 3.29 2.44 15.74
N ILE A 223 3.71 1.47 14.93
CA ILE A 223 2.80 0.59 14.19
C ILE A 223 2.31 -0.51 15.16
N GLU A 224 1.07 -0.36 15.62
CA GLU A 224 0.38 -1.28 16.54
C GLU A 224 -0.01 -2.60 15.86
N GLY A 225 -0.13 -2.61 14.53
CA GLY A 225 -0.51 -3.78 13.74
C GLY A 225 -0.79 -3.42 12.27
N ILE A 226 -1.09 -4.43 11.45
CA ILE A 226 -1.45 -4.26 10.03
C ILE A 226 -2.91 -4.67 9.81
N VAL A 227 -3.66 -3.85 9.07
CA VAL A 227 -5.04 -4.13 8.66
C VAL A 227 -5.09 -4.21 7.13
N PHE A 228 -5.67 -5.29 6.60
CA PHE A 228 -5.81 -5.48 5.16
C PHE A 228 -7.21 -5.05 4.70
N LYS A 229 -7.27 -4.04 3.82
CA LYS A 229 -8.51 -3.59 3.18
C LYS A 229 -8.40 -3.84 1.68
N ASN A 230 -9.32 -4.65 1.14
CA ASN A 230 -9.36 -5.00 -0.28
C ASN A 230 -8.02 -5.54 -0.83
N GLY A 231 -7.25 -6.27 0.00
CA GLY A 231 -5.92 -6.78 -0.35
C GLY A 231 -4.76 -5.79 -0.16
N VAL A 232 -5.02 -4.56 0.27
CA VAL A 232 -4.01 -3.52 0.50
C VAL A 232 -3.73 -3.35 2.00
N ALA A 233 -2.44 -3.44 2.38
CA ALA A 233 -1.98 -3.21 3.73
C ALA A 233 -2.16 -1.75 4.19
N HIS A 234 -2.66 -1.58 5.40
CA HIS A 234 -2.71 -0.33 6.14
C HIS A 234 -2.04 -0.53 7.50
N ALA A 235 -1.18 0.39 7.91
CA ALA A 235 -0.60 0.40 9.25
C ALA A 235 -1.63 0.96 10.23
N LYS A 236 -1.83 0.27 11.36
CA LYS A 236 -2.61 0.79 12.49
C LYS A 236 -1.68 1.59 13.39
N MET A 237 -1.93 2.88 13.55
CA MET A 237 -1.07 3.83 14.26
C MET A 237 -1.94 4.84 15.03
N ALA A 238 -1.70 5.02 16.33
CA ALA A 238 -2.45 5.93 17.19
C ALA A 238 -3.99 5.76 17.10
N GLY A 239 -4.44 4.50 16.96
CA GLY A 239 -5.84 4.13 16.76
C GLY A 239 -6.44 4.50 15.38
N LYS A 240 -5.66 5.01 14.42
CA LYS A 240 -6.07 5.22 13.02
C LYS A 240 -5.47 4.16 12.10
N GLU A 241 -6.09 3.94 10.96
CA GLU A 241 -5.57 3.08 9.89
C GLU A 241 -5.03 3.97 8.76
N VAL A 242 -3.74 3.84 8.46
CA VAL A 242 -3.00 4.69 7.54
C VAL A 242 -2.46 3.83 6.39
N PRO A 243 -2.70 4.16 5.11
CA PRO A 243 -2.11 3.42 4.00
C PRO A 243 -0.59 3.62 3.99
N PHE A 244 0.18 2.60 3.63
CA PHE A 244 1.65 2.69 3.60
C PHE A 244 2.18 3.78 2.66
N ASP A 245 1.44 4.13 1.61
CA ASP A 245 1.76 5.20 0.67
C ASP A 245 1.74 6.61 1.32
N ALA A 246 1.06 6.76 2.46
CA ALA A 246 1.05 7.99 3.27
C ALA A 246 2.13 8.01 4.37
N ILE A 247 2.98 6.98 4.46
CA ILE A 247 4.08 6.89 5.41
C ILE A 247 5.38 7.28 4.70
N SER A 248 6.02 8.36 5.15
CA SER A 248 7.27 8.85 4.56
C SER A 248 8.51 8.10 5.07
N GLU A 249 8.45 7.54 6.27
CA GLU A 249 9.59 6.92 6.94
C GLU A 249 9.12 5.83 7.93
N ILE A 250 9.87 4.73 8.02
CA ILE A 250 9.72 3.70 9.05
C ILE A 250 11.10 3.48 9.68
N THR A 251 11.19 3.62 10.99
CA THR A 251 12.43 3.49 11.78
C THR A 251 12.27 2.48 12.90
N ASP A 252 13.38 1.87 13.33
CA ASP A 252 13.38 1.10 14.56
C ASP A 252 12.88 1.96 15.72
N TYR A 253 11.96 1.40 16.52
CA TYR A 253 11.72 1.92 17.86
C TYR A 253 13.06 1.94 18.57
N LYS A 254 13.49 3.09 19.11
CA LYS A 254 14.73 3.19 19.87
C LYS A 254 14.68 2.23 21.06
N LEU A 255 15.19 1.02 20.89
CA LEU A 255 15.96 0.42 21.96
C LEU A 255 17.23 1.26 22.03
N SER A 256 17.35 2.08 23.07
CA SER A 256 18.63 2.65 23.47
C SER A 256 19.64 1.51 23.47
N SER A 257 20.59 1.56 22.53
CA SER A 257 21.50 0.46 22.28
C SER A 257 22.34 0.25 23.52
N SER A 258 22.11 -0.85 24.24
CA SER A 258 23.06 -1.32 25.24
C SER A 258 24.39 -1.55 24.52
N SER A 259 25.32 -0.63 24.70
CA SER A 259 26.67 -0.76 24.18
C SER A 259 27.31 -1.97 24.86
N SER A 260 27.25 -3.11 24.19
CA SER A 260 28.04 -4.27 24.56
C SER A 260 29.50 -3.92 24.32
N THR A 261 30.15 -3.34 25.33
CA THR A 261 31.60 -3.12 25.37
C THR A 261 32.27 -4.48 25.23
N GLY A 262 32.61 -4.83 23.99
CA GLY A 262 33.42 -5.99 23.65
C GLY A 262 34.82 -5.76 24.17
N SER A 263 35.04 -6.04 25.45
CA SER A 263 36.37 -6.06 26.05
C SER A 263 37.18 -7.15 25.37
N GLY A 264 38.12 -6.73 24.51
CA GLY A 264 39.05 -7.63 23.83
C GLY A 264 40.03 -8.23 24.82
N SER A 265 39.64 -9.35 25.45
CA SER A 265 40.54 -10.12 26.30
C SER A 265 41.55 -10.89 25.44
N SER A 266 42.79 -10.44 25.47
CA SER A 266 43.92 -11.00 24.72
C SER A 266 44.35 -12.37 25.30
N GLY A 267 43.75 -13.45 24.79
CA GLY A 267 44.18 -14.81 25.08
C GLY A 267 45.41 -15.24 24.27
N SER A 268 46.61 -14.81 24.69
CA SER A 268 47.86 -15.32 24.12
C SER A 268 48.12 -16.75 24.63
N GLY A 269 48.01 -17.73 23.74
CA GLY A 269 48.25 -19.14 24.05
C GLY A 269 49.74 -19.43 24.28
N SER A 270 50.08 -19.91 25.48
CA SER A 270 51.44 -20.27 25.87
C SER A 270 52.03 -21.37 24.99
N SER A 271 53.23 -21.13 24.45
CA SER A 271 53.95 -22.06 23.58
C SER A 271 55.30 -22.47 24.18
N GLY A 272 55.45 -23.77 24.48
CA GLY A 272 56.70 -24.54 24.36
C GLY A 272 57.91 -24.10 25.19
N ASP A 273 58.09 -24.72 26.35
CA ASP A 273 59.35 -24.77 27.08
C ASP A 273 60.28 -25.85 26.48
N SER A 274 61.47 -25.47 25.99
CA SER A 274 62.60 -26.41 25.74
C SER A 274 63.90 -25.70 25.35
N SER A 275 64.97 -26.01 26.11
CA SER A 275 66.42 -25.78 25.82
C SER A 275 66.88 -24.33 25.52
N GLY A 276 67.96 -23.81 26.09
CA GLY A 276 69.06 -24.45 26.81
C GLY A 276 70.35 -24.40 26.00
N SER A 277 71.06 -23.26 26.02
CA SER A 277 72.46 -23.11 25.60
C SER A 277 73.05 -21.81 26.18
N THR A 278 73.89 -22.00 27.19
CA THR A 278 75.25 -21.49 27.41
C THR A 278 75.81 -20.19 26.77
N GLU A 279 76.61 -19.52 27.62
CA GLU A 279 77.91 -18.86 27.36
C GLU A 279 78.04 -17.38 26.93
N ASP A 280 79.08 -16.78 27.52
CA ASP A 280 79.79 -15.51 27.29
C ASP A 280 79.08 -14.14 27.43
N SER A 281 79.76 -13.09 27.92
CA SER A 281 80.86 -12.93 28.91
C SER A 281 81.10 -11.43 29.13
N ASP A 282 81.71 -11.07 30.27
CA ASP A 282 82.27 -9.74 30.60
C ASP A 282 81.28 -8.54 30.65
N GLU A 283 81.54 -7.46 31.39
CA GLU A 283 82.82 -6.93 31.90
C GLU A 283 82.68 -6.33 33.33
N GLU A 284 83.82 -6.23 34.03
CA GLU A 284 83.91 -6.00 35.48
C GLU A 284 84.00 -4.50 35.88
N GLU A 285 84.41 -4.24 37.13
CA GLU A 285 84.26 -2.99 37.87
C GLU A 285 85.37 -1.95 37.62
N LYS A 286 85.01 -0.68 37.80
CA LYS A 286 85.82 0.56 37.92
C LYS A 286 87.37 0.51 37.96
N ALA A 287 87.90 1.54 37.28
CA ALA A 287 89.15 2.29 37.51
C ALA A 287 90.40 1.86 36.72
#